data_AF-T0SM07-F1
#
_entry.id   AF-T0SM07-F1
#
_cell.length_a   1.000
_cell.length_b   1.000
_cell.length_c   1.000
_cell.angle_alpha   90.00
_cell.angle_beta   90.00
_cell.angle_gamma   90.00
#
_symmetry.space_group_name_H-M   'P 1'
#
loop_
_entity.id
_entity.type
_entity.pdbx_description
1 polymer ?
#
loop_
_entity_poly.entity_id
_entity_poly.type
_entity_poly.pdbx_seq_one_letter_code
_entity_poly.pdbx_strand_id
1 'polypeptide(L)'
;MTIFNILVIATCAYNFYYCMKASDNVKWSFPLSIGVVCLNNSIVLVYGNDFESYSVILSTIMFISTTAYFLLSHETDVMNHPENHWWRVPERKNIHQHIATKINDEVQDLGMTHDLSVGGAFIPVKLEDQYHMFKSGEIIEILIGDENPIQCKAKIVRKVSARGQYPDGIGVQFMDLSLTDKIKLRQILFANRLALAA
;
A
#
# COMPACT_ATOMS: atom_id res chain seq x y z
N MET A 1 16.70 0.03 -34.53
CA MET A 1 16.67 -0.22 -33.07
C MET A 1 17.05 -1.67 -32.82
N THR A 2 18.11 -1.92 -32.06
CA THR A 2 18.56 -3.28 -31.73
C THR A 2 17.63 -3.90 -30.67
N ILE A 3 17.62 -5.24 -30.58
CA ILE A 3 16.89 -5.98 -29.53
C ILE A 3 17.33 -5.50 -28.14
N PHE A 4 18.62 -5.17 -27.96
CA PHE A 4 19.15 -4.67 -26.70
C PHE A 4 18.62 -3.29 -26.31
N ASN A 5 18.40 -2.37 -27.27
CA ASN A 5 17.74 -1.10 -26.98
C ASN A 5 16.28 -1.30 -26.54
N ILE A 6 15.58 -2.27 -27.13
CA ILE A 6 14.21 -2.63 -26.72
C ILE A 6 14.22 -3.18 -25.28
N LEU A 7 15.21 -4.00 -24.92
CA LEU A 7 15.37 -4.49 -23.55
C LEU A 7 15.62 -3.34 -22.55
N VAL A 8 16.46 -2.37 -22.90
CA VAL A 8 16.67 -1.17 -22.07
C VAL A 8 15.34 -0.44 -21.85
N ILE A 9 14.59 -0.15 -22.94
CA ILE A 9 13.27 0.50 -22.85
C ILE A 9 12.31 -0.30 -21.96
N ALA A 10 12.27 -1.63 -22.12
CA ALA A 10 11.43 -2.50 -21.31
C ALA A 10 11.81 -2.43 -19.82
N THR A 11 13.10 -2.46 -19.49
CA THR A 11 13.56 -2.32 -18.09
C THR A 11 13.26 -0.94 -17.51
N CYS A 12 13.35 0.13 -18.30
CA CYS A 12 12.95 1.47 -17.88
C CYS A 12 11.45 1.56 -17.60
N ALA A 13 10.61 0.99 -18.47
CA ALA A 13 9.15 0.93 -18.26
C ALA A 13 8.79 0.09 -17.02
N TYR A 14 9.53 -0.99 -16.78
CA TYR A 14 9.37 -1.85 -15.61
C TYR A 14 9.73 -1.12 -14.30
N ASN A 15 10.84 -0.38 -14.30
CA ASN A 15 11.22 0.48 -13.17
C ASN A 15 10.16 1.57 -12.92
N PHE A 16 9.70 2.24 -13.98
CA PHE A 16 8.66 3.25 -13.87
C PHE A 16 7.39 2.69 -13.21
N TYR A 17 6.95 1.51 -13.63
CA TYR A 17 5.80 0.83 -13.04
C TYR A 17 5.95 0.59 -11.54
N TYR A 18 7.10 0.08 -11.09
CA TYR A 18 7.33 -0.17 -9.67
C TYR A 18 7.52 1.09 -8.84
N CYS A 19 8.11 2.14 -9.41
CA CYS A 19 8.17 3.47 -8.78
C CYS A 19 6.76 4.05 -8.59
N MET A 20 5.91 3.99 -9.63
CA MET A 20 4.50 4.44 -9.54
C MET A 20 3.70 3.66 -8.49
N LYS A 21 4.02 2.38 -8.31
CA LYS A 21 3.44 1.54 -7.27
C LYS A 21 4.13 1.63 -5.92
N ALA A 22 5.20 2.42 -5.78
CA ALA A 22 6.05 2.49 -4.58
C ALA A 22 6.25 1.10 -3.95
N SER A 23 6.67 0.14 -4.77
CA SER A 23 6.79 -1.28 -4.39
C SER A 23 8.21 -1.62 -4.00
N ASP A 24 8.39 -2.45 -2.98
CA ASP A 24 9.70 -2.99 -2.57
C ASP A 24 10.49 -3.68 -3.71
N ASN A 25 9.79 -4.13 -4.75
CA ASN A 25 10.41 -4.72 -5.94
C ASN A 25 11.32 -3.75 -6.70
N VAL A 26 11.23 -2.44 -6.44
CA VAL A 26 12.18 -1.41 -6.90
C VAL A 26 13.63 -1.82 -6.56
N LYS A 27 13.87 -2.40 -5.38
CA LYS A 27 15.21 -2.82 -4.94
C LYS A 27 15.83 -3.89 -5.85
N TRP A 28 15.01 -4.65 -6.56
CA TRP A 28 15.44 -5.68 -7.50
C TRP A 28 15.39 -5.22 -8.96
N SER A 29 14.42 -4.37 -9.31
CA SER A 29 14.24 -3.91 -10.70
C SER A 29 15.40 -3.00 -11.15
N PHE A 30 15.91 -2.15 -10.27
CA PHE A 30 17.01 -1.23 -10.59
C PHE A 30 18.36 -1.94 -10.82
N PRO A 31 18.81 -2.89 -9.97
CA PRO A 31 19.98 -3.72 -10.29
C PRO A 31 19.85 -4.49 -11.60
N LEU A 32 18.66 -5.03 -11.91
CA LEU A 32 18.40 -5.66 -13.20
C LEU A 32 18.58 -4.68 -14.36
N SER A 33 18.04 -3.47 -14.23
CA SER A 33 18.18 -2.41 -15.23
C SER A 33 19.63 -1.96 -15.41
N ILE A 34 20.43 -1.88 -14.33
CA ILE A 34 21.86 -1.61 -14.41
C ILE A 34 22.55 -2.71 -15.24
N GLY A 35 22.27 -3.98 -14.95
CA GLY A 35 22.83 -5.10 -15.71
C GLY A 35 22.51 -5.03 -17.21
N VAL A 36 21.26 -4.72 -17.56
CA VAL A 36 20.82 -4.59 -18.96
C VAL A 36 21.47 -3.39 -19.65
N VAL A 37 21.58 -2.23 -18.98
CA VAL A 37 22.24 -1.04 -19.54
C VAL A 37 23.74 -1.29 -19.73
N CYS A 38 24.42 -1.88 -18.75
CA CYS A 38 25.83 -2.26 -18.86
C CYS A 38 26.07 -3.23 -20.02
N LEU A 39 25.21 -4.25 -20.18
CA LEU A 39 25.31 -5.18 -21.30
C LEU A 39 25.09 -4.48 -22.64
N ASN A 40 24.04 -3.68 -22.76
CA ASN A 40 23.75 -2.92 -23.98
C ASN A 40 24.92 -2.01 -24.36
N ASN A 41 25.43 -1.24 -23.41
CA ASN A 41 26.51 -0.29 -23.63
C ASN A 41 27.86 -0.99 -23.90
N SER A 42 28.10 -2.17 -23.34
CA SER A 42 29.27 -2.99 -23.66
C SER A 42 29.23 -3.50 -25.11
N ILE A 43 28.05 -3.92 -25.58
CA ILE A 43 27.86 -4.34 -26.99
C ILE A 43 28.06 -3.14 -27.92
N VAL A 44 27.48 -1.98 -27.56
CA VAL A 44 27.68 -0.74 -28.33
C VAL A 44 29.16 -0.43 -28.43
N LEU A 45 29.91 -0.44 -27.32
CA LEU A 45 31.35 -0.15 -27.27
C LEU A 45 32.21 -1.07 -28.16
N VAL A 46 31.85 -2.34 -28.29
CA VAL A 46 32.62 -3.32 -29.08
C VAL A 46 32.27 -3.26 -30.58
N TYR A 47 31.01 -3.02 -30.93
CA TYR A 47 30.51 -3.25 -32.28
C TYR A 47 30.07 -2.00 -33.04
N GLY A 48 29.83 -0.89 -32.37
CA GLY A 48 29.39 0.32 -33.07
C GLY A 48 30.55 1.26 -33.37
N ASN A 49 30.40 1.98 -34.48
CA ASN A 49 31.48 2.78 -35.08
C ASN A 49 31.19 4.29 -35.09
N ASP A 50 29.99 4.70 -34.68
CA ASP A 50 29.46 6.07 -34.86
C ASP A 50 29.39 6.88 -33.56
N PHE A 51 30.18 6.52 -32.54
CA PHE A 51 30.17 7.21 -31.25
C PHE A 51 31.55 7.24 -30.62
N GLU A 52 31.71 8.18 -29.69
CA GLU A 52 32.90 8.29 -28.88
C GLU A 52 32.82 7.38 -27.65
N SER A 53 33.81 6.52 -27.44
CA SER A 53 33.84 5.55 -26.33
C SER A 53 33.63 6.19 -24.96
N TYR A 54 34.15 7.40 -24.74
CA TYR A 54 33.98 8.11 -23.47
C TYR A 54 32.52 8.46 -23.17
N SER A 55 31.71 8.71 -24.20
CA SER A 55 30.30 9.09 -24.03
C SER A 55 29.47 7.92 -23.48
N VAL A 56 29.74 6.70 -23.97
CA VAL A 56 29.10 5.46 -23.53
C VAL A 56 29.50 5.12 -22.10
N ILE A 57 30.79 5.22 -21.77
CA ILE A 57 31.30 5.00 -20.42
C ILE A 57 30.69 6.00 -19.44
N LEU A 58 30.72 7.30 -19.77
CA LEU A 58 30.18 8.36 -18.92
C LEU A 58 28.67 8.18 -18.69
N SER A 59 27.90 7.86 -19.74
CA SER A 59 26.46 7.60 -19.60
C SER A 59 26.16 6.42 -18.68
N THR A 60 26.99 5.37 -18.73
CA THR A 60 26.84 4.18 -17.89
C THR A 60 27.11 4.51 -16.43
N ILE A 61 28.21 5.25 -16.17
CA ILE A 61 28.56 5.69 -14.81
C ILE A 61 27.47 6.62 -14.26
N MET A 62 27.02 7.61 -15.02
CA MET A 62 25.94 8.51 -14.62
C MET A 62 24.66 7.73 -14.28
N PHE A 63 24.28 6.75 -15.10
CA PHE A 63 23.11 5.91 -14.86
C PHE A 63 23.23 5.10 -13.56
N ILE A 64 24.40 4.48 -13.32
CA ILE A 64 24.66 3.73 -12.09
C ILE A 64 24.64 4.66 -10.88
N SER A 65 25.32 5.80 -10.94
CA SER A 65 25.42 6.74 -9.82
C SER A 65 24.08 7.34 -9.45
N THR A 66 23.27 7.77 -10.42
CA THR A 66 21.92 8.30 -10.18
C THR A 66 20.99 7.23 -9.63
N THR A 67 21.04 6.02 -10.18
CA THR A 67 20.27 4.87 -9.66
C THR A 67 20.67 4.51 -8.22
N ALA A 68 21.97 4.44 -7.94
CA ALA A 68 22.47 4.12 -6.60
C ALA A 68 22.10 5.22 -5.60
N TYR A 69 22.24 6.49 -5.98
CA TYR A 69 21.80 7.62 -5.16
C TYR A 69 20.30 7.52 -4.85
N PHE A 70 19.46 7.23 -5.84
CA PHE A 70 18.04 7.03 -5.63
C PHE A 70 17.77 5.92 -4.62
N LEU A 71 18.31 4.71 -4.83
CA LEU A 71 18.09 3.55 -3.94
C LEU A 71 18.62 3.73 -2.51
N LEU A 72 19.68 4.53 -2.33
CA LEU A 72 20.29 4.80 -1.02
C LEU A 72 19.70 6.04 -0.35
N SER A 73 18.88 6.82 -1.06
CA SER A 73 18.26 8.01 -0.49
C SER A 73 17.22 7.61 0.56
N HIS A 74 17.18 8.38 1.65
CA HIS A 74 16.21 8.20 2.73
C HIS A 74 14.75 8.28 2.23
N GLU A 75 14.50 9.02 1.16
CA GLU A 75 13.17 9.15 0.54
C GLU A 75 12.61 7.83 0.02
N THR A 76 13.46 6.86 -0.32
CA THR A 76 12.99 5.50 -0.70
C THR A 76 12.45 4.70 0.47
N ASP A 77 12.65 5.14 1.71
CA ASP A 77 12.08 4.49 2.87
C ASP A 77 10.55 4.57 2.91
N VAL A 78 9.98 5.58 2.23
CA VAL A 78 8.52 5.67 2.00
C VAL A 78 8.00 4.42 1.29
N MET A 79 8.78 3.80 0.40
CA MET A 79 8.36 2.57 -0.29
C MET A 79 8.17 1.39 0.66
N ASN A 80 8.99 1.31 1.72
CA ASN A 80 8.92 0.23 2.72
C ASN A 80 7.79 0.46 3.73
N HIS A 81 7.24 1.68 3.80
CA HIS A 81 6.23 2.11 4.75
C HIS A 81 4.94 2.52 4.02
N PRO A 82 4.09 1.56 3.63
CA PRO A 82 2.85 1.84 2.90
C PRO A 82 1.93 2.88 3.55
N GLU A 83 2.00 3.00 4.87
CA GLU A 83 1.31 4.03 5.68
C GLU A 83 1.67 5.46 5.29
N ASN A 84 2.87 5.70 4.72
CA ASN A 84 3.35 7.01 4.32
C ASN A 84 2.87 7.40 2.90
N HIS A 85 2.19 6.50 2.18
CA HIS A 85 1.63 6.77 0.86
C HIS A 85 0.34 7.59 0.94
N TRP A 86 0.43 8.87 1.32
CA TRP A 86 -0.73 9.75 1.46
C TRP A 86 -1.58 9.87 0.17
N TRP A 87 -0.96 9.67 -1.00
CA TRP A 87 -1.63 9.69 -2.31
C TRP A 87 -2.31 8.36 -2.67
N ARG A 88 -2.02 7.26 -1.96
CA ARG A 88 -2.64 5.95 -2.21
C ARG A 88 -3.71 5.69 -1.18
N VAL A 89 -4.92 5.47 -1.64
CA VAL A 89 -5.98 4.92 -0.79
C VAL A 89 -5.59 3.48 -0.42
N PRO A 90 -5.57 3.09 0.86
CA PRO A 90 -5.34 1.72 1.27
C PRO A 90 -6.33 0.79 0.55
N GLU A 91 -5.85 -0.37 0.09
CA GLU A 91 -6.71 -1.36 -0.53
C GLU A 91 -7.78 -1.81 0.48
N ARG A 92 -9.04 -1.50 0.18
CA ARG A 92 -10.20 -1.90 0.97
C ARG A 92 -10.77 -3.18 0.39
N LYS A 93 -10.96 -4.17 1.24
CA LYS A 93 -11.57 -5.45 0.89
C LYS A 93 -12.99 -5.47 1.43
N ASN A 94 -13.93 -5.90 0.59
CA ASN A 94 -15.32 -6.10 0.99
C ASN A 94 -15.38 -7.36 1.88
N ILE A 95 -15.13 -7.16 3.16
CA ILE A 95 -15.02 -8.18 4.18
C ILE A 95 -15.96 -7.75 5.30
N HIS A 96 -16.88 -8.65 5.65
CA HIS A 96 -17.85 -8.44 6.72
C HIS A 96 -17.33 -9.09 8.00
N GLN A 97 -16.66 -8.28 8.82
CA GLN A 97 -16.25 -8.64 10.17
C GLN A 97 -17.13 -7.96 11.20
N HIS A 98 -17.46 -8.70 12.27
CA HIS A 98 -18.14 -8.16 13.43
C HIS A 98 -17.30 -7.07 14.08
N ILE A 99 -17.93 -5.97 14.46
CA ILE A 99 -17.31 -4.87 15.20
C ILE A 99 -18.17 -4.49 16.38
N ALA A 100 -17.52 -4.36 17.53
CA ALA A 100 -18.07 -3.71 18.71
C ALA A 100 -17.18 -2.52 19.11
N THR A 101 -17.75 -1.57 19.83
CA THR A 101 -17.05 -0.46 20.46
C THR A 101 -17.12 -0.59 21.97
N LYS A 102 -16.08 -0.14 22.68
CA LYS A 102 -16.07 -0.06 24.14
C LYS A 102 -16.28 1.39 24.56
N ILE A 103 -17.41 1.68 25.22
CA ILE A 103 -17.76 3.02 25.72
C ILE A 103 -18.05 2.89 27.22
N ASN A 104 -17.33 3.61 28.07
CA ASN A 104 -17.52 3.60 29.53
C ASN A 104 -17.51 2.18 30.14
N ASP A 105 -16.60 1.32 29.69
CA ASP A 105 -16.50 -0.10 30.07
C ASP A 105 -17.65 -1.03 29.63
N GLU A 106 -18.67 -0.51 28.95
CA GLU A 106 -19.68 -1.31 28.28
C GLU A 106 -19.28 -1.60 26.82
N VAL A 107 -19.51 -2.85 26.39
CA VAL A 107 -19.29 -3.26 25.00
C VAL A 107 -20.59 -3.08 24.25
N GLN A 108 -20.58 -2.19 23.27
CA GLN A 108 -21.71 -1.92 22.39
C GLN A 108 -21.46 -2.52 21.01
N ASP A 109 -22.38 -3.36 20.56
CA ASP A 109 -22.33 -3.96 19.23
C ASP A 109 -22.64 -2.93 18.13
N LEU A 110 -21.75 -2.79 17.15
CA LEU A 110 -21.92 -1.94 15.98
C LEU A 110 -22.28 -2.75 14.71
N GLY A 111 -22.33 -4.08 14.81
CA GLY A 111 -22.69 -4.99 13.73
C GLY A 111 -21.51 -5.36 12.83
N MET A 112 -21.77 -5.49 11.54
CA MET A 112 -20.78 -5.97 10.56
C MET A 112 -20.19 -4.83 9.75
N THR A 113 -18.88 -4.86 9.52
CA THR A 113 -18.20 -3.96 8.57
C THR A 113 -18.71 -4.14 7.15
N HIS A 114 -18.70 -3.05 6.38
CA HIS A 114 -18.89 -3.10 4.93
C HIS A 114 -17.59 -3.42 4.22
N ASP A 115 -16.50 -2.78 4.65
CA ASP A 115 -15.16 -3.02 4.16
C ASP A 115 -14.13 -2.89 5.27
N LEU A 116 -12.99 -3.53 5.03
CA LEU A 116 -11.85 -3.55 5.92
C LEU A 116 -10.54 -3.35 5.13
N SER A 117 -9.61 -2.63 5.72
CA SER A 117 -8.26 -2.42 5.21
C SER A 117 -7.24 -2.52 6.34
N VAL A 118 -5.95 -2.45 6.02
CA VAL A 118 -4.87 -2.46 7.02
C VAL A 118 -4.95 -1.24 7.96
N GLY A 119 -5.48 -0.11 7.48
CA GLY A 119 -5.48 1.15 8.22
C GLY A 119 -6.86 1.61 8.72
N GLY A 120 -7.92 0.85 8.48
CA GLY A 120 -9.27 1.27 8.87
C GLY A 120 -10.38 0.40 8.31
N ALA A 121 -11.60 0.69 8.75
CA ALA A 121 -12.82 0.00 8.34
C ALA A 121 -13.93 0.99 7.99
N PHE A 122 -14.95 0.51 7.27
CA PHE A 122 -16.23 1.20 7.16
C PHE A 122 -17.31 0.40 7.88
N ILE A 123 -18.03 1.06 8.78
CA ILE A 123 -19.06 0.45 9.63
C ILE A 123 -20.41 1.06 9.23
N PRO A 124 -21.31 0.30 8.60
CA PRO A 124 -22.69 0.69 8.40
C PRO A 124 -23.37 0.95 9.74
N VAL A 125 -24.11 2.03 9.85
CA VAL A 125 -24.89 2.35 11.04
C VAL A 125 -26.35 2.29 10.65
N LYS A 126 -27.11 1.35 11.23
CA LYS A 126 -28.52 1.11 10.89
C LYS A 126 -29.49 1.97 11.70
N LEU A 127 -29.07 2.46 12.86
CA LEU A 127 -29.90 3.21 13.80
C LEU A 127 -29.44 4.66 13.87
N GLU A 128 -30.38 5.60 13.74
CA GLU A 128 -30.12 7.05 13.77
C GLU A 128 -29.41 7.46 15.08
N ASP A 129 -29.78 6.83 16.20
CA ASP A 129 -29.16 7.07 17.51
C ASP A 129 -27.67 6.69 17.57
N GLN A 130 -27.29 5.57 16.95
CA GLN A 130 -25.88 5.17 16.84
C GLN A 130 -25.12 6.13 15.91
N TYR A 131 -25.78 6.67 14.90
CA TYR A 131 -25.16 7.63 14.00
C TYR A 131 -24.85 8.92 14.76
N HIS A 132 -25.74 9.41 15.61
CA HIS A 132 -25.52 10.64 16.40
C HIS A 132 -24.58 10.48 17.58
N MET A 133 -24.41 9.26 18.11
CA MET A 133 -23.50 8.97 19.22
C MET A 133 -22.06 9.39 18.95
N PHE A 134 -21.61 9.24 17.70
CA PHE A 134 -20.22 9.46 17.31
C PHE A 134 -19.96 10.87 16.78
N LYS A 135 -18.79 11.45 17.06
CA LYS A 135 -18.35 12.71 16.45
C LYS A 135 -17.15 12.49 15.52
N SER A 136 -17.11 13.20 14.40
CA SER A 136 -15.91 13.19 13.55
C SER A 136 -14.72 13.74 14.34
N GLY A 137 -13.59 13.03 14.26
CA GLY A 137 -12.38 13.31 15.02
C GLY A 137 -12.29 12.58 16.36
N GLU A 138 -13.38 11.99 16.86
CA GLU A 138 -13.41 11.23 18.10
C GLU A 138 -12.57 9.95 18.00
N ILE A 139 -11.96 9.55 19.11
CA ILE A 139 -11.19 8.31 19.24
C ILE A 139 -12.01 7.35 20.08
N ILE A 140 -12.29 6.18 19.53
CA ILE A 140 -13.04 5.10 20.15
C ILE A 140 -12.19 3.83 20.25
N GLU A 141 -12.46 2.98 21.22
CA GLU A 141 -11.87 1.64 21.29
C GLU A 141 -12.79 0.68 20.55
N ILE A 142 -12.25 -0.01 19.55
CA ILE A 142 -12.99 -0.99 18.75
C ILE A 142 -12.42 -2.40 18.92
N LEU A 143 -13.32 -3.36 18.85
CA LEU A 143 -13.07 -4.80 18.86
C LEU A 143 -13.50 -5.33 17.49
N ILE A 144 -12.60 -6.00 16.77
CA ILE A 144 -12.88 -6.55 15.44
C ILE A 144 -12.81 -8.09 15.49
N GLY A 145 -13.90 -8.75 15.12
CA GLY A 145 -14.09 -10.20 15.15
C GLY A 145 -14.68 -10.72 16.47
N ASP A 146 -15.22 -11.94 16.45
CA ASP A 146 -15.87 -12.55 17.62
C ASP A 146 -14.86 -13.29 18.52
N GLU A 147 -14.11 -14.24 17.95
CA GLU A 147 -13.14 -15.06 18.68
C GLU A 147 -11.75 -14.39 18.69
N ASN A 148 -11.24 -14.07 19.89
CA ASN A 148 -9.96 -13.37 20.09
C ASN A 148 -9.85 -12.03 19.33
N PRO A 149 -10.75 -11.07 19.62
CA PRO A 149 -10.91 -9.85 18.85
C PRO A 149 -9.62 -9.05 18.75
N ILE A 150 -9.43 -8.41 17.61
CA ILE A 150 -8.42 -7.37 17.44
C ILE A 150 -8.89 -6.15 18.21
N GLN A 151 -8.11 -5.72 19.20
CA GLN A 151 -8.40 -4.53 19.99
C GLN A 151 -7.56 -3.37 19.45
N CYS A 152 -8.20 -2.26 19.10
CA CYS A 152 -7.45 -1.07 18.71
C CYS A 152 -8.20 0.22 18.99
N LYS A 153 -7.44 1.30 19.17
CA LYS A 153 -7.98 2.65 19.15
C LYS A 153 -8.18 3.07 17.71
N ALA A 154 -9.36 3.60 17.40
CA ALA A 154 -9.72 4.05 16.08
C ALA A 154 -10.28 5.47 16.12
N LYS A 155 -9.85 6.30 15.18
CA LYS A 155 -10.35 7.65 14.98
C LYS A 155 -11.48 7.65 13.97
N ILE A 156 -12.59 8.30 14.29
CA ILE A 156 -13.71 8.49 13.37
C ILE A 156 -13.34 9.58 12.38
N VAL A 157 -13.00 9.19 11.15
CA VAL A 157 -12.49 10.14 10.14
C VAL A 157 -13.59 10.76 9.29
N ARG A 158 -14.73 10.07 9.15
CA ARG A 158 -15.88 10.59 8.39
C ARG A 158 -17.18 9.93 8.81
N LYS A 159 -18.26 10.69 8.71
CA LYS A 159 -19.64 10.21 8.71
C LYS A 159 -20.18 10.39 7.31
N VAL A 160 -20.81 9.36 6.77
CA VAL A 160 -21.24 9.36 5.38
C VAL A 160 -22.69 8.95 5.33
N SER A 161 -23.50 9.77 4.64
CA SER A 161 -24.85 9.37 4.26
C SER A 161 -24.79 8.44 3.04
N ALA A 162 -25.76 7.55 2.92
CA ALA A 162 -25.80 6.52 1.89
C ALA A 162 -25.57 7.12 0.50
N ARG A 163 -24.53 6.62 -0.19
CA ARG A 163 -24.13 7.11 -1.51
C ARG A 163 -23.56 5.98 -2.35
N GLY A 164 -24.27 5.64 -3.42
CA GLY A 164 -23.88 4.54 -4.30
C GLY A 164 -23.98 3.19 -3.57
N GLN A 165 -22.88 2.43 -3.54
CA GLN A 165 -22.82 1.13 -2.86
C GLN A 165 -22.59 1.23 -1.34
N TYR A 166 -22.20 2.40 -0.84
CA TYR A 166 -21.94 2.61 0.57
C TYR A 166 -23.24 2.99 1.30
N PRO A 167 -23.64 2.24 2.34
CA PRO A 167 -24.78 2.60 3.18
C PRO A 167 -24.43 3.78 4.10
N ASP A 168 -25.42 4.28 4.83
CA ASP A 168 -25.19 5.19 5.95
C ASP A 168 -24.22 4.55 6.95
N GLY A 169 -23.24 5.32 7.40
CA GLY A 169 -22.26 4.78 8.33
C GLY A 169 -21.09 5.69 8.65
N ILE A 170 -20.10 5.10 9.30
CA ILE A 170 -18.88 5.77 9.75
C ILE A 170 -17.64 5.12 9.17
N GLY A 171 -16.69 5.95 8.74
CA GLY A 171 -15.34 5.52 8.41
C GLY A 171 -14.44 5.70 9.63
N VAL A 172 -13.74 4.63 10.01
CA VAL A 172 -12.79 4.65 11.12
C VAL A 172 -11.38 4.37 10.63
N GLN A 173 -10.40 5.06 11.21
CA GLN A 173 -8.96 4.88 10.97
C GLN A 173 -8.32 4.28 12.21
N PHE A 174 -7.57 3.20 12.05
CA PHE A 174 -6.86 2.56 13.16
C PHE A 174 -5.63 3.39 13.52
N MET A 175 -5.47 3.72 14.81
CA MET A 175 -4.35 4.54 15.30
C MET A 175 -3.23 3.68 15.88
N ASP A 176 -3.57 2.80 16.82
CA ASP A 176 -2.59 2.04 17.60
C ASP A 176 -2.94 0.56 17.61
N LEU A 177 -2.48 -0.16 16.58
CA LEU A 177 -2.57 -1.63 16.54
C LEU A 177 -1.29 -2.24 17.10
N SER A 178 -1.44 -3.16 18.05
CA SER A 178 -0.33 -4.00 18.53
C SER A 178 0.25 -4.83 17.39
N LEU A 179 1.52 -5.24 17.46
CA LEU A 179 2.14 -6.08 16.43
C LEU A 179 1.37 -7.39 16.22
N THR A 180 0.91 -8.01 17.30
CA THR A 180 0.07 -9.20 17.28
C THR A 180 -1.25 -8.96 16.55
N ASP A 181 -1.91 -7.83 16.79
CA ASP A 181 -3.17 -7.49 16.13
C ASP A 181 -2.98 -7.09 14.67
N LYS A 182 -1.86 -6.43 14.32
CA LYS A 182 -1.47 -6.19 12.93
C LYS A 182 -1.33 -7.50 12.16
N ILE A 183 -0.74 -8.53 12.78
CA ILE A 183 -0.61 -9.87 12.16
C ILE A 183 -1.98 -10.52 11.98
N LYS A 184 -2.83 -10.51 13.01
CA LYS A 184 -4.21 -11.04 12.92
C LYS A 184 -5.01 -10.33 11.81
N LEU A 185 -4.95 -9.00 11.76
CA LEU A 185 -5.65 -8.22 10.74
C LEU A 185 -5.17 -8.61 9.34
N ARG A 186 -3.86 -8.74 9.14
CA ARG A 186 -3.30 -9.21 7.86
C ARG A 186 -3.79 -10.62 7.53
N GLN A 187 -3.82 -11.55 8.49
CA GLN A 187 -4.35 -12.90 8.27
C GLN A 187 -5.81 -12.88 7.82
N ILE A 188 -6.68 -12.09 8.45
CA ILE A 188 -8.08 -11.91 8.03
C ILE A 188 -8.16 -11.38 6.59
N LEU A 189 -7.37 -10.35 6.28
CA LEU A 189 -7.33 -9.76 4.93
C LEU A 189 -6.80 -10.74 3.88
N PHE A 190 -5.87 -11.63 4.24
CA PHE A 190 -5.30 -12.63 3.33
C PHE A 190 -6.19 -13.86 3.15
N ALA A 191 -6.79 -14.39 4.21
CA ALA A 191 -7.65 -15.57 4.16
C ALA A 191 -8.84 -15.37 3.20
N ASN A 192 -9.46 -14.20 3.24
CA ASN A 192 -10.55 -13.85 2.31
C ASN A 192 -10.10 -13.80 0.83
N ARG A 193 -8.82 -13.53 0.55
CA ARG A 193 -8.30 -13.56 -0.83
C ARG A 193 -8.28 -14.99 -1.39
N LEU A 194 -8.00 -15.98 -0.55
CA LEU A 194 -7.98 -17.39 -0.96
C LEU A 194 -9.39 -17.94 -1.12
N ALA A 195 -10.33 -17.54 -0.25
CA ALA A 195 -11.74 -17.94 -0.35
C ALA A 195 -12.45 -17.41 -1.61
N LEU A 196 -12.06 -16.23 -2.12
CA LEU A 196 -12.58 -15.67 -3.37
C LEU A 196 -11.90 -16.23 -4.63
N ALA A 197 -10.80 -16.97 -4.48
CA ALA A 197 -10.02 -17.55 -5.59
C ALA A 197 -10.24 -19.07 -5.75
N ALA A 198 -11.08 -19.68 -4.89
CA ALA A 198 -11.53 -21.06 -4.95
C ALA A 198 -12.97 -21.11 -5.47
#